data_AF-A0A3M1PZ25-F1
#
_entry.id   AF-A0A3M1PZ25-F1
#
_cell.length_a   1.000
_cell.length_b   1.000
_cell.length_c   1.000
_cell.angle_alpha   90.00
_cell.angle_beta   90.00
_cell.angle_gamma   90.00
#
_symmetry.space_group_name_H-M   'P 1'
#
loop_
_entity.id
_entity.type
_entity.pdbx_description
1 polymer ?
#
loop_
_entity_poly.entity_id
_entity_poly.type
_entity_poly.pdbx_seq_one_letter_code
_entity_poly.pdbx_strand_id
1 'polypeptide(L)'
;MTMKRTSDEKPRLTIDRRLFLKSTLAAGAALTLGPSVLTSAAVESINYGSPDPLETEANVRIVRSVCLMCHSACGIQGKVADGVLVKVDGNPYHPNSALPTERLPYATPVEQADLVRGHNCVKSQAAVQTVYDPYRLKNPLKRVGPRGSGQWQEISWKQALDEIADRLRPYYQPGVPIDPAFPEFGDLPNKVLFSAGRIEHGQKEFTDRIWKNGFGT
;
A
#
# COMPACT_ATOMS: atom_id res chain seq x y z
N MET A 1 10.33 61.32 -33.22
CA MET A 1 11.40 60.58 -33.89
C MET A 1 11.13 59.09 -33.67
N THR A 2 10.47 58.46 -34.64
CA THR A 2 9.77 57.18 -34.49
C THR A 2 10.73 56.02 -34.78
N MET A 3 11.07 55.22 -33.77
CA MET A 3 11.89 54.02 -33.94
C MET A 3 11.07 52.93 -34.64
N LYS A 4 11.57 52.46 -35.80
CA LYS A 4 11.07 51.27 -36.50
C LYS A 4 11.41 50.02 -35.68
N ARG A 5 10.40 49.19 -35.39
CA ARG A 5 10.59 47.79 -34.98
C ARG A 5 10.94 46.98 -36.23
N THR A 6 12.11 46.35 -36.22
CA THR A 6 12.47 45.27 -37.16
C THR A 6 11.83 43.97 -36.67
N SER A 7 10.97 43.37 -37.49
CA SER A 7 10.37 42.06 -37.23
C SER A 7 11.30 40.97 -37.77
N ASP A 8 11.97 40.24 -36.87
CA ASP A 8 12.59 38.95 -37.17
C ASP A 8 11.48 37.88 -37.35
N GLU A 9 11.15 37.55 -38.61
CA GLU A 9 10.34 36.38 -38.92
C GLU A 9 11.18 35.11 -38.82
N LYS A 10 10.87 34.24 -37.85
CA LYS A 10 11.40 32.87 -37.82
C LYS A 10 10.81 32.06 -38.99
N PRO A 11 11.61 31.22 -39.68
CA PRO A 11 11.10 30.44 -40.80
C PRO A 11 10.04 29.43 -40.33
N ARG A 12 8.83 29.52 -40.88
CA ARG A 12 7.77 28.53 -40.68
C ARG A 12 8.12 27.26 -41.44
N LEU A 13 8.41 26.18 -40.71
CA LEU A 13 8.52 24.82 -41.28
C LEU A 13 7.20 24.45 -41.95
N THR A 14 7.18 24.50 -43.28
CA THR A 14 6.03 24.07 -44.09
C THR A 14 6.18 22.58 -44.35
N ILE A 15 5.37 21.77 -43.67
CA ILE A 15 5.33 20.32 -43.88
C ILE A 15 4.60 20.07 -45.21
N ASP A 16 5.36 19.74 -46.25
CA ASP A 16 4.80 19.29 -47.53
C ASP A 16 4.49 17.78 -47.46
N ARG A 17 3.46 17.34 -48.19
CA ARG A 17 3.02 15.94 -48.30
C ARG A 17 4.17 15.01 -48.69
N ARG A 18 5.10 15.51 -49.50
CA ARG A 18 6.29 14.78 -49.94
C ARG A 18 7.32 14.57 -48.82
N LEU A 19 7.43 15.54 -47.91
CA LEU A 19 8.28 15.42 -46.72
C LEU A 19 7.65 14.43 -45.75
N PHE A 20 6.34 14.51 -45.52
CA PHE A 20 5.60 13.57 -44.66
C PHE A 20 5.75 12.11 -45.12
N LEU A 21 5.61 11.84 -46.42
CA LEU A 21 5.76 10.50 -46.99
C LEU A 21 7.20 9.97 -46.89
N LYS A 22 8.21 10.83 -47.04
CA LYS A 22 9.61 10.45 -46.84
C LYS A 22 9.92 10.15 -45.37
N SER A 23 9.35 10.92 -44.44
CA SER A 23 9.52 10.71 -43.00
C SER A 23 8.87 9.42 -42.53
N THR A 24 7.69 9.06 -43.06
CA THR A 24 6.99 7.81 -42.71
C THR A 24 7.71 6.58 -43.26
N LEU A 25 8.30 6.66 -44.46
CA LEU A 25 9.15 5.60 -45.01
C LEU A 25 10.45 5.41 -44.20
N ALA A 26 11.08 6.49 -43.76
CA ALA A 26 12.28 6.43 -42.92
C ALA A 26 11.99 5.85 -41.52
N ALA A 27 10.85 6.20 -40.92
CA ALA A 27 10.40 5.63 -39.64
C ALA A 27 10.04 4.14 -39.78
N GLY A 28 9.45 3.73 -40.91
CA GLY A 28 9.17 2.33 -41.20
C GLY A 28 10.42 1.47 -41.39
N ALA A 29 11.49 2.02 -41.98
CA ALA A 29 12.77 1.33 -42.14
C ALA A 29 13.57 1.21 -40.82
N ALA A 30 13.36 2.10 -39.85
CA ALA A 30 13.98 2.00 -38.54
C ALA A 30 13.39 0.86 -37.67
N LEU A 31 12.19 0.38 -37.98
CA LEU A 31 11.54 -0.72 -37.27
C LEU A 31 11.96 -2.12 -37.76
N THR A 32 12.68 -2.24 -38.88
CA THR A 32 13.14 -3.53 -39.41
C THR A 32 14.51 -3.97 -38.88
N LEU A 33 15.23 -3.07 -38.19
CA LEU A 33 16.48 -3.39 -37.49
C LEU A 33 16.20 -3.84 -36.05
N GLY A 34 15.53 -4.99 -35.91
CA GLY A 34 15.74 -5.94 -34.82
C GLY A 34 15.17 -5.60 -33.43
N PRO A 35 14.43 -6.51 -32.78
CA PRO A 35 14.05 -6.43 -31.36
C PRO A 35 15.25 -6.39 -30.38
N SER A 36 16.47 -6.61 -30.87
CA SER A 36 17.66 -6.98 -30.08
C SER A 36 18.39 -5.83 -29.39
N VAL A 37 17.99 -4.56 -29.61
CA VAL A 37 18.65 -3.39 -28.99
C VAL A 37 17.83 -2.83 -27.82
N LEU A 38 16.59 -3.28 -27.62
CA LEU A 38 15.75 -2.91 -26.46
C LEU A 38 15.86 -3.88 -25.28
N THR A 39 16.64 -4.95 -25.40
CA THR A 39 16.77 -6.00 -24.36
C THR A 39 17.72 -5.67 -23.20
N SER A 40 18.28 -4.46 -23.14
CA SER A 40 19.29 -4.09 -22.11
C SER A 40 18.73 -3.35 -20.89
N ALA A 41 17.40 -3.22 -20.78
CA ALA A 41 16.75 -2.69 -19.59
C ALA A 41 15.55 -3.56 -19.20
N ALA A 42 15.75 -4.89 -19.16
CA ALA A 42 14.90 -5.77 -18.38
C ALA A 42 15.19 -5.52 -16.88
N VAL A 43 14.78 -4.36 -16.38
CA VAL A 43 14.17 -4.35 -15.06
C VAL A 43 12.97 -5.29 -15.23
N GLU A 44 12.90 -6.37 -14.47
CA GLU A 44 11.65 -7.11 -14.26
C GLU A 44 10.62 -6.15 -13.65
N SER A 45 10.09 -5.26 -14.48
CA SER A 45 8.78 -4.69 -14.23
C SER A 45 7.85 -5.88 -14.28
N ILE A 46 7.41 -6.34 -13.11
CA ILE A 46 6.28 -7.25 -12.98
C ILE A 46 5.21 -6.70 -13.91
N ASN A 47 4.95 -7.43 -15.00
CA ASN A 47 4.01 -7.03 -16.04
C ASN A 47 2.62 -6.97 -15.39
N TYR A 48 2.25 -5.79 -14.91
CA TYR A 48 0.95 -5.57 -14.28
C TYR A 48 -0.10 -5.49 -15.39
N GLY A 49 -0.54 -6.65 -15.83
CA GLY A 49 -1.65 -6.83 -16.77
C GLY A 49 -1.22 -7.01 -18.21
N SER A 50 -1.18 -8.27 -18.67
CA SER A 50 -1.98 -8.73 -19.81
C SER A 50 -1.55 -10.15 -20.24
N PRO A 51 -2.48 -11.12 -20.31
CA PRO A 51 -3.87 -11.08 -19.83
C PRO A 51 -3.97 -11.25 -18.29
N ASP A 52 -5.09 -10.80 -17.70
CA ASP A 52 -5.49 -11.15 -16.32
C ASP A 52 -5.64 -12.68 -16.25
N PRO A 53 -4.85 -13.40 -15.43
CA PRO A 53 -4.89 -14.86 -15.37
C PRO A 53 -6.30 -15.34 -15.03
N LEU A 54 -6.80 -16.37 -15.72
CA LEU A 54 -8.13 -16.87 -15.44
C LEU A 54 -8.16 -17.55 -14.07
N GLU A 55 -9.27 -17.41 -13.36
CA GLU A 55 -9.49 -18.02 -12.04
C GLU A 55 -9.43 -19.56 -12.11
N THR A 56 -9.58 -20.14 -13.31
CA THR A 56 -9.53 -21.57 -13.59
C THR A 56 -8.14 -22.10 -13.98
N GLU A 57 -7.14 -21.24 -14.13
CA GLU A 57 -5.78 -21.66 -14.47
C GLU A 57 -5.12 -22.40 -13.30
N ALA A 58 -4.37 -23.47 -13.59
CA ALA A 58 -3.81 -24.36 -12.56
C ALA A 58 -2.76 -23.69 -11.65
N ASN A 59 -2.09 -22.65 -12.14
CA ASN A 59 -1.12 -21.84 -11.37
C ASN A 59 -1.78 -20.67 -10.63
N VAL A 60 -3.10 -20.51 -10.73
CA VAL A 60 -3.86 -19.44 -10.09
C VAL A 60 -4.60 -19.99 -8.87
N ARG A 61 -4.52 -19.26 -7.76
CA ARG A 61 -5.33 -19.51 -6.56
C ARG A 61 -5.98 -18.22 -6.10
N ILE A 62 -7.22 -18.32 -5.62
CA ILE A 62 -7.96 -17.21 -5.05
C ILE A 62 -7.85 -17.26 -3.53
N VAL A 63 -7.42 -16.15 -2.92
CA VAL A 63 -7.21 -16.03 -1.48
C VAL A 63 -8.11 -14.94 -0.93
N ARG A 64 -9.00 -15.28 -0.01
CA ARG A 64 -9.87 -14.30 0.64
C ARG A 64 -9.16 -13.62 1.81
N SER A 65 -9.37 -12.34 1.96
CA SER A 65 -8.82 -11.53 3.04
C SER A 65 -9.71 -10.31 3.31
N VAL A 66 -9.21 -9.36 4.09
CA VAL A 66 -9.86 -8.08 4.40
C VAL A 66 -8.99 -6.94 3.90
N CYS A 67 -9.62 -5.95 3.27
CA CYS A 67 -8.97 -4.73 2.79
C CYS A 67 -8.59 -3.83 3.97
N LEU A 68 -7.31 -3.44 4.05
CA LEU A 68 -6.78 -2.52 5.07
C LEU A 68 -6.35 -1.16 4.50
N MET A 69 -6.81 -0.84 3.29
CA MET A 69 -6.52 0.45 2.63
C MET A 69 -7.33 1.63 3.21
N CYS A 70 -8.42 1.34 3.92
CA CYS A 70 -9.19 2.30 4.71
C CYS A 70 -9.82 1.60 5.93
N HIS A 71 -10.68 2.28 6.67
CA HIS A 71 -11.32 1.76 7.88
C HIS A 71 -12.57 0.90 7.63
N SER A 72 -13.04 0.80 6.39
CA SER A 72 -14.28 0.07 6.06
C SER A 72 -14.14 -1.44 6.10
N ALA A 73 -12.91 -1.96 6.18
CA ALA A 73 -12.61 -3.39 6.30
C ALA A 73 -13.40 -4.27 5.30
N CYS A 74 -13.48 -3.84 4.03
CA CYS A 74 -14.22 -4.59 3.01
C CYS A 74 -13.58 -5.96 2.75
N GLY A 75 -14.40 -6.99 2.54
CA GLY A 75 -13.90 -8.32 2.17
C GLY A 75 -13.32 -8.34 0.76
N ILE A 76 -12.16 -8.94 0.60
CA ILE A 76 -11.46 -9.00 -0.68
C ILE A 76 -11.16 -10.44 -1.08
N GLN A 77 -10.97 -10.65 -2.38
CA GLN A 77 -10.38 -11.85 -2.94
C GLN A 77 -9.15 -11.45 -3.77
N GLY A 78 -7.99 -11.94 -3.35
CA GLY A 78 -6.73 -11.75 -4.03
C GLY A 78 -6.46 -12.91 -4.98
N LYS A 79 -6.20 -12.59 -6.24
CA LYS A 79 -5.74 -13.55 -7.24
C LYS A 79 -4.24 -13.69 -7.14
N VAL A 80 -3.77 -14.90 -6.83
CA VAL A 80 -2.35 -15.22 -6.71
C VAL A 80 -1.97 -16.17 -7.84
N ALA A 81 -1.14 -15.71 -8.77
CA ALA A 81 -0.59 -16.50 -9.87
C ALA A 81 0.90 -16.75 -9.60
N ASP A 82 1.35 -18.01 -9.69
CA ASP A 82 2.75 -18.39 -9.47
C ASP A 82 3.33 -17.87 -8.13
N GLY A 83 2.49 -17.85 -7.09
CA GLY A 83 2.86 -17.36 -5.75
C GLY A 83 2.87 -15.83 -5.61
N VAL A 84 2.60 -15.08 -6.68
CA VAL A 84 2.58 -13.61 -6.71
C VAL A 84 1.13 -13.11 -6.74
N LEU A 85 0.79 -12.16 -5.88
CA LEU A 85 -0.51 -11.47 -5.90
C LEU A 85 -0.58 -10.57 -7.13
N VAL A 86 -1.48 -10.86 -8.06
CA VAL A 86 -1.60 -10.12 -9.34
C VAL A 86 -2.81 -9.19 -9.38
N LYS A 87 -3.86 -9.50 -8.62
CA LYS A 87 -5.11 -8.73 -8.62
C LYS A 87 -5.85 -8.85 -7.29
N VAL A 88 -6.64 -7.84 -6.95
CA VAL A 88 -7.51 -7.84 -5.76
C VAL A 88 -8.90 -7.38 -6.17
N ASP A 89 -9.90 -8.25 -6.06
CA ASP A 89 -11.31 -7.94 -6.29
C ASP A 89 -12.13 -8.03 -5.00
N GLY A 90 -13.42 -7.68 -5.06
CA GLY A 90 -14.33 -7.83 -3.94
C GLY A 90 -14.66 -9.29 -3.66
N ASN A 91 -14.80 -9.63 -2.39
CA ASN A 91 -15.34 -10.93 -2.00
C ASN A 91 -16.87 -10.90 -2.17
N PRO A 92 -17.46 -11.74 -3.05
CA PRO A 92 -18.89 -11.72 -3.34
C PRO A 92 -19.79 -12.16 -2.17
N TYR A 93 -19.23 -12.78 -1.13
CA TYR A 93 -19.95 -13.07 0.11
C TYR A 93 -20.03 -11.88 1.07
N HIS A 94 -19.16 -10.89 0.90
CA HIS A 94 -18.98 -9.83 1.89
C HIS A 94 -19.98 -8.69 1.67
N PRO A 95 -20.71 -8.24 2.69
CA PRO A 95 -21.75 -7.22 2.54
C PRO A 95 -21.23 -5.87 2.02
N ASN A 96 -19.99 -5.51 2.36
CA ASN A 96 -19.37 -4.26 1.89
C ASN A 96 -18.80 -4.35 0.47
N SER A 97 -18.79 -5.54 -0.13
CA SER A 97 -18.15 -5.80 -1.43
C SER A 97 -19.11 -6.44 -2.43
N ALA A 98 -20.40 -6.49 -2.12
CA ALA A 98 -21.45 -6.92 -3.03
C ALA A 98 -22.75 -6.22 -2.67
N LEU A 99 -23.47 -5.73 -3.68
CA LEU A 99 -24.82 -5.20 -3.47
C LEU A 99 -25.74 -6.29 -2.92
N PRO A 100 -26.81 -5.96 -2.18
CA PRO A 100 -27.72 -6.96 -1.64
C PRO A 100 -28.29 -7.92 -2.69
N THR A 101 -28.46 -7.46 -3.93
CA THR A 101 -28.96 -8.23 -5.08
C THR A 101 -27.92 -9.13 -5.73
N GLU A 102 -26.63 -8.91 -5.47
CA GLU A 102 -25.51 -9.58 -6.14
C GLU A 102 -24.68 -10.44 -5.17
N ARG A 103 -24.98 -10.32 -3.86
CA ARG A 103 -24.29 -11.08 -2.81
C ARG A 103 -24.61 -12.55 -2.95
N LEU A 104 -23.57 -13.37 -3.00
CA LEU A 104 -23.75 -14.81 -3.00
C LEU A 104 -24.25 -15.30 -1.64
N PRO A 105 -25.23 -16.22 -1.59
CA PRO A 105 -25.57 -16.93 -0.37
C PRO A 105 -24.31 -17.57 0.24
N TYR A 106 -24.14 -17.49 1.55
CA TYR A 106 -22.99 -18.11 2.22
C TYR A 106 -22.88 -19.62 2.00
N ALA A 107 -23.99 -20.28 1.64
CA ALA A 107 -24.03 -21.70 1.31
C ALA A 107 -23.51 -22.01 -0.11
N THR A 108 -23.31 -21.00 -0.97
CA THR A 108 -22.71 -21.21 -2.30
C THR A 108 -21.30 -21.77 -2.14
N PRO A 109 -20.92 -22.85 -2.84
CA PRO A 109 -19.58 -23.41 -2.79
C PRO A 109 -18.50 -22.40 -3.19
N VAL A 110 -17.33 -22.51 -2.55
CA VAL A 110 -16.22 -21.55 -2.72
C VAL A 110 -15.72 -21.51 -4.15
N GLU A 111 -15.69 -22.65 -4.83
CA GLU A 111 -15.24 -22.81 -6.21
C GLU A 111 -16.13 -22.04 -7.18
N GLN A 112 -17.43 -21.94 -6.88
CA GLN A 112 -18.36 -21.14 -7.68
C GLN A 112 -18.20 -19.65 -7.37
N ALA A 113 -17.95 -19.30 -6.11
CA ALA A 113 -17.75 -17.92 -5.70
C ALA A 113 -16.42 -17.32 -6.19
N ASP A 114 -15.39 -18.14 -6.38
CA ASP A 114 -14.10 -17.71 -6.94
C ASP A 114 -14.26 -17.11 -8.35
N LEU A 115 -15.25 -17.57 -9.11
CA LEU A 115 -15.56 -17.08 -10.46
C LEU A 115 -16.33 -15.76 -10.46
N VAL A 116 -16.83 -15.32 -9.29
CA VAL A 116 -17.66 -14.12 -9.17
C VAL A 116 -16.83 -13.00 -8.55
N ARG A 117 -16.80 -11.85 -9.22
CA ARG A 117 -16.06 -10.67 -8.76
C ARG A 117 -16.99 -9.75 -7.98
N GLY A 118 -16.67 -9.54 -6.71
CA GLY A 118 -17.33 -8.49 -5.92
C GLY A 118 -16.77 -7.09 -6.25
N HIS A 119 -17.48 -6.09 -5.77
CA HIS A 119 -17.10 -4.67 -5.86
C HIS A 119 -16.08 -4.29 -4.79
N ASN A 120 -15.17 -3.39 -5.17
CA ASN A 120 -14.28 -2.71 -4.25
C ASN A 120 -13.88 -1.34 -4.82
N CYS A 121 -13.49 -0.43 -3.94
CA CYS A 121 -13.02 0.89 -4.37
C CYS A 121 -11.62 0.82 -5.02
N VAL A 122 -11.25 1.89 -5.73
CA VAL A 122 -9.96 2.03 -6.42
C VAL A 122 -8.74 1.85 -5.50
N LYS A 123 -8.86 2.20 -4.21
CA LYS A 123 -7.77 2.00 -3.24
C LYS A 123 -7.47 0.53 -3.03
N SER A 124 -8.50 -0.31 -3.02
CA SER A 124 -8.33 -1.76 -2.85
C SER A 124 -7.64 -2.38 -4.07
N GLN A 125 -8.01 -1.94 -5.28
CA GLN A 125 -7.39 -2.42 -6.52
C GLN A 125 -5.91 -1.99 -6.60
N ALA A 126 -5.57 -0.83 -6.05
CA ALA A 126 -4.18 -0.35 -5.95
C ALA A 126 -3.35 -1.02 -4.83
N ALA A 127 -3.96 -1.84 -3.96
CA ALA A 127 -3.25 -2.46 -2.83
C ALA A 127 -2.07 -3.33 -3.27
N VAL A 128 -2.14 -3.91 -4.47
CA VAL A 128 -1.06 -4.73 -5.03
C VAL A 128 0.22 -3.91 -5.22
N GLN A 129 0.11 -2.64 -5.60
CA GLN A 129 1.26 -1.74 -5.74
C GLN A 129 1.99 -1.53 -4.41
N THR A 130 1.26 -1.48 -3.28
CA THR A 130 1.88 -1.36 -1.95
C THR A 130 2.68 -2.60 -1.56
N VAL A 131 2.28 -3.79 -2.00
CA VAL A 131 2.99 -5.05 -1.71
C VAL A 131 4.32 -5.12 -2.44
N TYR A 132 4.38 -4.58 -3.66
CA TYR A 132 5.55 -4.62 -4.55
C TYR A 132 6.25 -3.27 -4.70
N ASP A 133 5.96 -2.31 -3.82
CA ASP A 133 6.59 -1.00 -3.83
C ASP A 133 8.13 -1.16 -3.69
N PRO A 134 8.94 -0.52 -4.54
CA PRO A 134 10.40 -0.61 -4.47
C PRO A 134 10.97 -0.07 -3.14
N TYR A 135 10.25 0.82 -2.47
CA TYR A 135 10.58 1.38 -1.16
C TYR A 135 9.94 0.61 0.01
N ARG A 136 9.29 -0.53 -0.23
CA ARG A 136 8.71 -1.35 0.83
C ARG A 136 9.77 -1.81 1.82
N LEU A 137 9.54 -1.53 3.10
CA LEU A 137 10.37 -2.01 4.19
C LEU A 137 10.27 -3.55 4.32
N LYS A 138 11.39 -4.24 4.12
CA LYS A 138 11.49 -5.70 4.22
C LYS A 138 12.09 -6.16 5.55
N ASN A 139 12.94 -5.33 6.15
CA ASN A 139 13.67 -5.64 7.37
C ASN A 139 13.57 -4.50 8.39
N PRO A 140 13.77 -4.75 9.69
CA PRO A 140 13.82 -3.71 10.71
C PRO A 140 14.97 -2.73 10.46
N LEU A 141 14.68 -1.43 10.59
CA LEU A 141 15.66 -0.36 10.43
C LEU A 141 15.88 0.36 11.76
N LYS A 142 17.14 0.50 12.16
CA LYS A 142 17.57 1.27 13.32
C LYS A 142 18.14 2.61 12.89
N ARG A 143 17.70 3.68 13.56
CA ARG A 143 18.27 5.01 13.36
C ARG A 143 19.65 5.07 13.99
N VAL A 144 20.66 5.48 13.21
CA VAL A 144 22.07 5.59 13.69
C VAL A 144 22.56 7.04 13.79
N GLY A 145 21.82 8.01 13.25
CA GLY A 145 22.11 9.44 13.36
C GLY A 145 21.09 10.24 14.17
N PRO A 146 21.25 11.58 14.23
CA PRO A 146 20.25 12.48 14.82
C PRO A 146 18.86 12.30 14.19
N ARG A 147 17.80 12.58 14.94
CA ARG A 147 16.43 12.52 14.42
C ARG A 147 16.28 13.47 13.23
N GLY A 148 15.74 12.98 12.11
CA GLY A 148 15.59 13.74 10.87
C GLY A 148 16.80 13.66 9.92
N SER A 149 17.91 13.02 10.32
CA SER A 149 19.10 12.87 9.45
C SER A 149 18.95 11.86 8.31
N GLY A 150 17.91 11.03 8.33
CA GLY A 150 17.72 9.95 7.34
C GLY A 150 18.73 8.81 7.43
N GLN A 151 19.57 8.77 8.48
CA GLN A 151 20.60 7.74 8.65
C GLN A 151 20.03 6.49 9.33
N TRP A 152 19.91 5.40 8.57
CA TRP A 152 19.34 4.13 8.98
C TRP A 152 20.30 2.97 8.70
N GLN A 153 20.29 1.99 9.60
CA GLN A 153 21.01 0.74 9.47
C GLN A 153 20.03 -0.41 9.60
N GLU A 154 20.12 -1.40 8.71
CA GLU A 154 19.37 -2.63 8.82
C GLU A 154 19.88 -3.48 10.01
N ILE A 155 18.95 -3.98 10.82
CA ILE A 155 19.26 -4.84 11.96
C ILE A 155 18.40 -6.11 11.93
N SER A 156 18.84 -7.14 12.64
CA SER A 156 18.06 -8.38 12.77
C SER A 156 16.79 -8.16 13.59
N TRP A 157 15.76 -8.98 13.34
CA TRP A 157 14.53 -9.00 14.16
C TRP A 157 14.81 -9.25 15.64
N LYS A 158 15.73 -10.16 15.97
CA LYS A 158 16.12 -10.43 17.36
C LYS A 158 16.68 -9.18 18.03
N GLN A 159 17.64 -8.52 17.37
CA GLN A 159 18.21 -7.28 17.89
C GLN A 159 17.17 -6.18 18.04
N ALA A 160 16.28 -6.01 17.06
CA ALA A 160 15.23 -5.00 17.13
C ALA A 160 14.31 -5.21 18.34
N LEU A 161 13.87 -6.45 18.57
CA LEU A 161 13.01 -6.82 19.69
C LEU A 161 13.72 -6.66 21.03
N ASP A 162 14.98 -7.13 21.13
CA ASP A 162 15.79 -7.01 22.35
C ASP A 162 16.02 -5.53 22.72
N GLU A 163 16.43 -4.70 21.76
CA GLU A 163 16.66 -3.27 22.02
C GLU A 163 15.38 -2.51 22.39
N ILE A 164 14.24 -2.84 21.76
CA ILE A 164 12.94 -2.27 22.14
C ILE A 164 12.57 -2.70 23.55
N ALA A 165 12.68 -3.99 23.87
CA ALA A 165 12.36 -4.52 25.19
C ALA A 165 13.27 -3.92 26.28
N ASP A 166 14.58 -3.84 26.04
CA ASP A 166 15.55 -3.20 26.93
C ASP A 166 15.20 -1.75 27.20
N ARG A 167 14.73 -1.02 26.18
CA ARG A 167 14.33 0.37 26.32
C ARG A 167 13.00 0.55 27.05
N LEU A 168 12.10 -0.43 26.96
CA LEU A 168 10.82 -0.44 27.66
C LEU A 168 10.94 -0.95 29.11
N ARG A 169 11.93 -1.80 29.41
CA ARG A 169 12.11 -2.47 30.71
C ARG A 169 12.11 -1.51 31.92
N PRO A 170 12.77 -0.33 31.90
CA PRO A 170 12.73 0.59 33.04
C PRO A 170 11.33 1.13 33.38
N TYR A 171 10.42 1.10 32.41
CA TYR A 171 9.04 1.57 32.55
C TYR A 171 8.06 0.47 33.00
N TYR A 172 8.54 -0.78 33.08
CA TYR A 172 7.80 -1.93 33.59
C TYR A 172 8.19 -2.15 35.06
N GLN A 173 7.32 -1.77 35.99
CA GLN A 173 7.60 -1.77 37.44
C GLN A 173 6.53 -2.56 38.21
N PRO A 174 6.41 -3.88 37.97
CA PRO A 174 5.46 -4.71 38.71
C PRO A 174 5.78 -4.71 40.22
N GLY A 175 4.74 -4.72 41.07
CA GLY A 175 4.88 -4.72 42.53
C GLY A 175 5.23 -3.39 43.18
N VAL A 176 5.36 -2.30 42.40
CA VAL A 176 5.54 -0.94 42.95
C VAL A 176 4.16 -0.25 42.99
N PRO A 177 3.60 0.08 44.17
CA PRO A 177 2.30 0.75 44.26
C PRO A 177 2.28 2.08 43.51
N ILE A 178 1.16 2.41 42.84
CA ILE A 178 0.93 3.72 42.21
C ILE A 178 1.03 4.84 43.23
N ASP A 179 0.35 4.67 44.35
CA ASP A 179 0.43 5.54 45.50
C ASP A 179 0.61 4.67 46.75
N PRO A 180 1.74 4.80 47.48
CA PRO A 180 1.95 4.07 48.72
C PRO A 180 0.88 4.34 49.79
N ALA A 181 0.18 5.49 49.73
CA ALA A 181 -0.91 5.82 50.64
C ALA A 181 -2.23 5.12 50.28
N PHE A 182 -2.39 4.64 49.04
CA PHE A 182 -3.61 3.99 48.54
C PHE A 182 -3.28 2.70 47.76
N PRO A 183 -2.95 1.60 48.47
CA PRO A 183 -2.57 0.33 47.86
C PRO A 183 -3.64 -0.28 46.93
N GLU A 184 -4.91 0.07 47.12
CA GLU A 184 -6.04 -0.36 46.29
C GLU A 184 -5.99 0.15 44.85
N PHE A 185 -5.21 1.20 44.57
CA PHE A 185 -5.00 1.68 43.20
C PHE A 185 -4.15 0.72 42.36
N GLY A 186 -3.50 -0.25 43.01
CA GLY A 186 -2.69 -1.27 42.37
C GLY A 186 -1.25 -0.82 42.09
N ASP A 187 -0.53 -1.65 41.35
CA ASP A 187 0.87 -1.42 41.00
C ASP A 187 1.00 -0.48 39.80
N LEU A 188 2.21 0.06 39.56
CA LEU A 188 2.64 0.83 38.38
C LEU A 188 3.12 -0.11 37.28
N PRO A 189 2.24 -0.84 36.56
CA PRO A 189 2.71 -1.98 35.81
C PRO A 189 3.42 -1.49 34.55
N ASN A 190 2.92 -0.42 33.92
CA ASN A 190 3.43 0.15 32.68
C ASN A 190 3.31 1.68 32.67
N LYS A 191 4.43 2.39 32.58
CA LYS A 191 4.46 3.85 32.30
C LYS A 191 4.45 4.18 30.80
N VAL A 192 4.02 3.23 29.98
CA VAL A 192 4.02 3.33 28.52
C VAL A 192 2.57 3.37 28.04
N LEU A 193 2.18 4.49 27.42
CA LEU A 193 0.93 4.58 26.70
C LEU A 193 1.17 4.23 25.23
N PHE A 194 0.70 3.06 24.81
CA PHE A 194 0.68 2.71 23.39
C PHE A 194 -0.58 3.31 22.75
N SER A 195 -0.42 4.49 22.14
CA SER A 195 -1.48 5.09 21.31
C SER A 195 -1.38 4.50 19.90
N ALA A 196 -2.11 3.41 19.67
CA ALA A 196 -2.26 2.84 18.34
C ALA A 196 -3.02 3.84 17.47
N GLY A 197 -2.32 4.70 16.72
CA GLY A 197 -2.95 5.80 15.97
C GLY A 197 -4.08 5.38 15.02
N ARG A 198 -4.12 4.11 14.61
CA ARG A 198 -5.15 3.53 13.72
C ARG A 198 -6.41 3.04 14.43
N ILE A 199 -6.45 3.17 15.76
CA ILE A 199 -7.59 2.84 16.61
C ILE A 199 -8.10 4.15 17.20
N GLU A 200 -9.18 4.69 16.65
CA GLU A 200 -9.86 5.91 17.17
C GLU A 200 -10.16 5.79 18.68
N HIS A 201 -10.40 4.56 19.16
CA HIS A 201 -10.59 4.21 20.57
C HIS A 201 -9.40 4.53 21.49
N GLY A 202 -8.16 4.62 20.99
CA GLY A 202 -7.02 4.98 21.84
C GLY A 202 -7.05 6.46 22.25
N GLN A 203 -7.31 7.34 21.27
CA GLN A 203 -7.35 8.78 21.47
C GLN A 203 -8.65 9.22 22.12
N LYS A 204 -9.79 8.65 21.70
CA LYS A 204 -11.08 8.97 22.28
C LYS A 204 -11.11 8.56 23.75
N GLU A 205 -10.64 7.38 24.14
CA GLU A 205 -10.74 6.90 25.52
C GLU A 205 -9.74 7.64 26.42
N PHE A 206 -8.56 7.99 25.90
CA PHE A 206 -7.64 8.90 26.59
C PHE A 206 -8.25 10.29 26.78
N THR A 207 -8.87 10.84 25.73
CA THR A 207 -9.53 12.15 25.78
C THR A 207 -10.72 12.13 26.73
N ASP A 208 -11.56 11.08 26.69
CA ASP A 208 -12.69 10.91 27.57
C ASP A 208 -12.23 10.76 29.02
N ARG A 209 -11.18 9.98 29.29
CA ARG A 209 -10.60 9.82 30.64
C ARG A 209 -10.08 11.13 31.21
N ILE A 210 -9.36 11.93 30.42
CA ILE A 210 -8.67 13.13 30.90
C ILE A 210 -9.59 14.36 30.88
N TRP A 211 -10.45 14.49 29.87
CA TRP A 211 -11.23 15.71 29.64
C TRP A 211 -12.71 15.56 29.97
N LYS A 212 -13.34 14.41 29.70
CA LYS A 212 -14.77 14.21 30.05
C LYS A 212 -14.95 13.72 31.48
N ASN A 213 -14.10 12.81 31.92
CA ASN A 213 -14.19 12.16 33.23
C ASN A 213 -13.15 12.72 34.23
N GLY A 214 -12.27 13.62 33.79
CA GLY A 214 -11.22 14.23 34.62
C GLY A 214 -11.72 15.35 35.54
N PHE A 215 -12.85 15.96 35.18
CA PHE A 215 -13.64 16.76 36.10
C PHE A 215 -14.77 15.85 36.55
N GLY A 216 -14.82 15.48 37.84
CA GLY A 216 -15.83 14.58 38.38
C GLY A 216 -17.24 14.96 37.89
N THR A 217 -18.05 13.94 37.61
CA THR A 217 -19.44 14.04 37.13
C THR A 217 -20.26 15.09 37.84
#